data_AF-A0AAD7N3J7-F1
#
_entry.id   AF-A0AAD7N3J7-F1
#
_cell.length_a   1.000
_cell.length_b   1.000
_cell.length_c   1.000
_cell.angle_alpha   90.00
_cell.angle_beta   90.00
_cell.angle_gamma   90.00
#
_symmetry.space_group_name_H-M   'P 1'
#
loop_
_entity.id
_entity.type
_entity.pdbx_description
1 polymer ?
#
loop_
_entity_poly.entity_id
_entity_poly.type
_entity_poly.pdbx_seq_one_letter_code
_entity_poly.pdbx_strand_id
1 'polypeptide(L)'
;MNFTVATSVFEDNLTSLVWNIIKAGVELLFYGIYIVLFILAVYTLAGRKTRGKQVLLAYTWTMAILGTTQLILCLLGTAETVRVLVQQGTGSKSLSLRASLNNAQYLIFGFNNLLTDSLFLYRCFITWGCQWKAVVLPGSLVILTFAIGCIIIVVDPSDTTLIRIPFVVAAVTNLVLVTLTAYAVPFVK
;
A
#
# COMPACT_ATOMS: atom_id res chain seq x y z
N MET A 1 16.26 -41.65 -7.31
CA MET A 1 16.55 -40.29 -6.81
C MET A 1 16.02 -39.18 -7.72
N ASN A 2 16.10 -39.29 -9.06
CA ASN A 2 15.66 -38.19 -9.95
C ASN A 2 14.13 -37.96 -10.02
N PHE A 3 13.30 -38.99 -9.78
CA PHE A 3 11.84 -38.87 -9.85
C PHE A 3 11.24 -38.06 -8.69
N THR A 4 11.83 -38.19 -7.49
CA THR A 4 11.37 -37.52 -6.27
C THR A 4 11.68 -36.01 -6.29
N VAL A 5 12.75 -35.62 -7.00
CA VAL A 5 13.13 -34.20 -7.19
C VAL A 5 12.23 -33.53 -8.22
N ALA A 6 11.80 -34.26 -9.26
CA ALA A 6 10.89 -33.72 -10.27
C ALA A 6 9.50 -33.42 -9.68
N THR A 7 9.01 -34.26 -8.76
CA THR A 7 7.72 -34.05 -8.10
C THR A 7 7.73 -32.86 -7.15
N SER A 8 8.80 -32.67 -6.36
CA SER A 8 8.89 -31.52 -5.44
C SER A 8 9.00 -30.19 -6.18
N VAL A 9 9.80 -30.12 -7.26
CA VAL A 9 9.91 -28.91 -8.10
C VAL A 9 8.58 -28.56 -8.77
N PHE A 10 7.79 -29.56 -9.15
CA PHE A 10 6.47 -29.33 -9.72
C PHE A 10 5.48 -28.77 -8.68
N GLU A 11 5.45 -29.32 -7.47
CA GLU A 11 4.60 -28.82 -6.37
C GLU A 11 4.96 -27.39 -5.95
N ASP A 12 6.25 -27.05 -5.86
CA ASP A 12 6.72 -25.70 -5.54
C ASP A 12 6.30 -24.66 -6.61
N ASN A 13 6.40 -25.04 -7.88
CA ASN A 13 5.96 -24.17 -8.97
C ASN A 13 4.45 -23.98 -8.97
N LEU A 14 3.68 -25.05 -8.73
CA LEU A 14 2.22 -25.00 -8.69
C LEU A 14 1.72 -24.11 -7.54
N THR A 15 2.28 -24.28 -6.34
CA THR A 15 1.91 -23.47 -5.17
C THR A 15 2.26 -21.99 -5.37
N SER A 16 3.42 -21.69 -5.96
CA SER A 16 3.79 -20.31 -6.28
C SER A 16 2.82 -19.66 -7.28
N LEU A 17 2.36 -20.41 -8.29
CA LEU A 17 1.44 -19.93 -9.30
C LEU A 17 0.05 -19.67 -8.71
N VAL A 18 -0.46 -20.60 -7.89
CA VAL A 18 -1.74 -20.43 -7.18
C VAL A 18 -1.70 -19.18 -6.29
N TRP A 19 -0.62 -18.97 -5.52
CA TRP A 19 -0.48 -17.78 -4.68
C TRP A 19 -0.50 -16.48 -5.48
N ASN A 20 0.17 -16.44 -6.63
CA ASN A 20 0.18 -15.25 -7.48
C ASN A 20 -1.19 -14.94 -8.08
N ILE A 21 -1.96 -15.96 -8.46
CA ILE A 21 -3.33 -15.77 -8.97
C ILE A 21 -4.24 -15.24 -7.85
N ILE A 22 -4.16 -15.83 -6.65
CA ILE A 22 -4.93 -15.37 -5.50
C ILE A 22 -4.57 -13.91 -5.18
N LYS A 23 -3.27 -13.58 -5.13
CA LYS A 23 -2.79 -12.21 -4.90
C LYS A 23 -3.37 -11.24 -5.94
N ALA A 24 -3.27 -11.56 -7.23
CA ALA A 24 -3.81 -10.71 -8.29
C ALA A 24 -5.34 -10.55 -8.21
N GLY A 25 -6.07 -11.64 -7.90
CA GLY A 25 -7.52 -11.59 -7.73
C GLY A 25 -7.95 -10.72 -6.56
N VAL A 26 -7.28 -10.83 -5.42
CA VAL A 26 -7.51 -9.99 -4.23
C VAL A 26 -7.21 -8.52 -4.56
N GLU A 27 -6.09 -8.24 -5.23
CA GLU A 27 -5.76 -6.87 -5.63
C GLU A 27 -6.77 -6.28 -6.62
N LEU A 28 -7.28 -7.08 -7.56
CA LEU A 28 -8.33 -6.64 -8.50
C LEU A 28 -9.63 -6.30 -7.76
N LEU A 29 -10.01 -7.10 -6.76
CA LEU A 29 -11.17 -6.82 -5.89
C LEU A 29 -11.00 -5.51 -5.14
N PHE A 30 -9.84 -5.31 -4.50
CA PHE A 30 -9.54 -4.05 -3.82
C PHE A 30 -9.56 -2.87 -4.78
N TYR A 31 -9.00 -3.02 -5.98
CA TYR A 31 -9.02 -1.98 -7.00
C TYR A 31 -10.45 -1.61 -7.44
N GLY A 32 -11.33 -2.59 -7.58
CA GLY A 32 -12.76 -2.34 -7.82
C GLY A 32 -13.39 -1.48 -6.73
N ILE A 33 -13.12 -1.79 -5.46
CA ILE A 33 -13.57 -0.98 -4.30
C ILE A 33 -12.99 0.43 -4.38
N TYR A 34 -11.71 0.58 -4.73
CA TYR A 34 -11.06 1.90 -4.90
C TYR A 34 -11.73 2.75 -5.99
N ILE A 35 -12.13 2.16 -7.12
CA ILE A 35 -12.86 2.87 -8.18
C ILE A 35 -14.20 3.38 -7.65
N VAL A 36 -14.96 2.54 -6.94
CA VAL A 36 -16.26 2.94 -6.38
C VAL A 36 -16.08 4.07 -5.38
N LEU A 37 -15.10 3.97 -4.49
CA LEU A 37 -14.75 5.03 -3.53
C LEU A 37 -14.32 6.33 -4.23
N PHE A 38 -13.54 6.23 -5.30
CA PHE A 38 -13.14 7.37 -6.12
C PHE A 38 -14.35 8.08 -6.73
N ILE A 39 -15.26 7.32 -7.35
CA ILE A 39 -16.49 7.87 -7.94
C ILE A 39 -17.35 8.53 -6.85
N LEU A 40 -17.54 7.87 -5.70
CA LEU A 40 -18.28 8.44 -4.56
C LEU A 40 -17.62 9.72 -4.03
N ALA A 41 -16.29 9.76 -3.93
CA ALA A 41 -15.55 10.94 -3.49
C ALA A 41 -15.71 12.10 -4.48
N VAL A 42 -15.64 11.83 -5.78
CA VAL A 42 -15.87 12.85 -6.82
C VAL A 42 -17.33 13.33 -6.79
N TYR A 43 -18.30 12.41 -6.69
CA TYR A 43 -19.72 12.73 -6.65
C TYR A 43 -20.08 13.60 -5.43
N THR A 44 -19.64 13.20 -4.23
CA THR A 44 -19.86 13.96 -3.00
C THR A 44 -19.19 15.34 -3.05
N LEU A 45 -18.03 15.45 -3.70
CA LEU A 45 -17.30 16.72 -3.85
C LEU A 45 -17.84 17.62 -4.97
N ALA A 46 -18.49 17.05 -5.98
CA ALA A 46 -19.15 17.80 -7.05
C ALA A 46 -20.34 18.62 -6.51
N GLY A 47 -21.07 18.09 -5.52
CA GLY A 47 -22.24 18.73 -4.93
C GLY A 47 -21.97 19.81 -3.87
N ARG A 48 -20.72 19.98 -3.39
CA ARG A 48 -20.39 20.92 -2.29
C ARG A 48 -19.65 22.18 -2.75
N LYS A 49 -20.12 23.35 -2.31
CA LYS A 49 -19.54 24.68 -2.57
C LYS A 49 -18.60 25.14 -1.44
N THR A 50 -17.71 24.28 -0.97
CA THR A 50 -16.82 24.56 0.18
C THR A 50 -15.42 25.05 -0.24
N ARG A 51 -14.91 26.10 0.42
CA ARG A 51 -13.48 26.49 0.40
C ARG A 51 -12.65 25.29 0.88
N GLY A 52 -11.76 24.77 0.03
CA GLY A 52 -10.98 23.55 0.30
C GLY A 52 -11.24 22.37 -0.65
N LYS A 53 -12.21 22.50 -1.57
CA LYS A 53 -12.51 21.48 -2.59
C LYS A 53 -11.29 21.09 -3.43
N GLN A 54 -10.45 22.05 -3.81
CA GLN A 54 -9.28 21.78 -4.67
C GLN A 54 -8.27 20.85 -4.01
N VAL A 55 -8.02 21.03 -2.71
CA VAL A 55 -7.08 20.18 -1.95
C VAL A 55 -7.63 18.76 -1.87
N LEU A 56 -8.91 18.60 -1.50
CA LEU A 56 -9.51 17.27 -1.41
C LEU A 56 -9.55 16.57 -2.77
N LEU A 57 -9.82 17.30 -3.86
CA LEU A 57 -9.81 16.76 -5.21
C LEU A 57 -8.40 16.31 -5.63
N ALA A 58 -7.36 17.11 -5.33
CA ALA A 58 -5.97 16.74 -5.60
C ALA A 58 -5.57 15.45 -4.84
N TYR A 59 -6.00 15.30 -3.59
CA TYR A 59 -5.79 14.06 -2.82
C TYR A 59 -6.49 12.85 -3.44
N THR A 60 -7.76 13.00 -3.84
CA THR A 60 -8.51 11.91 -4.47
C THR A 60 -7.86 11.46 -5.79
N TRP A 61 -7.34 12.40 -6.59
CA TRP A 61 -6.62 12.09 -7.83
C TRP A 61 -5.27 11.43 -7.58
N THR A 62 -4.48 11.94 -6.64
CA THR A 62 -3.18 11.34 -6.31
C THR A 62 -3.34 9.91 -5.79
N MET A 63 -4.34 9.65 -4.95
CA MET A 63 -4.67 8.29 -4.50
C MET A 63 -5.11 7.37 -5.64
N ALA A 64 -5.91 7.88 -6.58
CA ALA A 64 -6.32 7.10 -7.74
C ALA A 64 -5.14 6.70 -8.63
N ILE A 65 -4.23 7.64 -8.91
CA ILE A 65 -3.02 7.38 -9.72
C ILE A 65 -2.08 6.40 -9.00
N LEU A 66 -1.95 6.52 -7.68
CA LEU A 66 -1.10 5.61 -6.92
C LEU A 66 -1.69 4.19 -6.92
N GLY A 67 -3.00 4.07 -6.72
CA GLY A 67 -3.73 2.80 -6.75
C GLY A 67 -3.67 2.11 -8.12
N THR A 68 -3.80 2.87 -9.22
CA THR A 68 -3.63 2.32 -10.58
C THR A 68 -2.20 1.84 -10.82
N THR A 69 -1.20 2.60 -10.37
CA THR A 69 0.22 2.22 -10.49
C THR A 69 0.51 0.93 -9.72
N GLN A 70 -0.05 0.78 -8.51
CA GLN A 70 0.10 -0.43 -7.70
C GLN A 70 -0.48 -1.67 -8.40
N LEU A 71 -1.68 -1.57 -8.97
CA LEU A 71 -2.30 -2.67 -9.73
C LEU A 71 -1.45 -3.06 -10.94
N ILE A 72 -0.98 -2.08 -11.72
CA ILE A 72 -0.15 -2.32 -12.91
C ILE A 72 1.11 -3.10 -12.53
N LEU A 73 1.78 -2.73 -11.43
CA LEU A 73 2.99 -3.43 -11.00
C LEU A 73 2.73 -4.86 -10.51
N CYS A 74 1.56 -5.13 -9.93
CA CYS A 74 1.21 -6.51 -9.59
C CYS A 74 0.93 -7.35 -10.82
N LEU A 75 0.20 -6.80 -11.80
CA LEU A 75 -0.04 -7.47 -13.08
C LEU A 75 1.28 -7.74 -13.83
N LEU A 76 2.22 -6.80 -13.81
CA LEU A 76 3.56 -7.01 -14.39
C LEU A 76 4.35 -8.08 -13.62
N GLY A 77 4.29 -8.09 -12.29
CA GLY A 77 4.95 -9.11 -11.47
C GLY A 77 4.39 -10.53 -11.68
N THR A 78 3.08 -10.66 -11.83
CA THR A 78 2.45 -11.96 -12.13
C THR A 78 2.75 -12.41 -13.56
N ALA A 79 2.71 -11.50 -14.54
CA ALA A 79 3.07 -11.79 -15.92
C ALA A 79 4.53 -12.28 -16.05
N GLU A 80 5.47 -11.65 -15.34
CA GLU A 80 6.87 -12.07 -15.33
C GLU A 80 7.05 -13.46 -14.69
N THR A 81 6.30 -13.76 -13.62
CA THR A 81 6.37 -15.09 -12.99
C THR A 81 5.86 -16.19 -13.94
N VAL A 82 4.80 -15.93 -14.70
CA VAL A 82 4.31 -16.85 -15.73
C VAL A 82 5.34 -17.02 -16.85
N ARG A 83 6.00 -15.94 -17.29
CA ARG A 83 7.05 -16.01 -18.33
C ARG A 83 8.24 -16.84 -17.91
N VAL A 84 8.71 -16.70 -16.67
CA VAL A 84 9.84 -17.48 -16.13
C VAL A 84 9.49 -18.97 -16.02
N LEU A 85 8.23 -19.30 -15.67
CA LEU A 85 7.76 -20.69 -15.62
C LEU A 85 7.67 -21.33 -17.02
N VAL A 86 7.31 -20.55 -18.04
CA VAL A 86 7.18 -21.01 -19.44
C VAL A 86 8.54 -21.07 -20.16
N GLN A 87 9.46 -20.14 -19.85
CA GLN A 87 10.81 -20.10 -20.42
C GLN A 87 11.84 -20.54 -19.37
N GLN A 88 12.07 -21.86 -19.25
CA GLN A 88 13.07 -22.47 -18.36
C GLN A 88 14.56 -22.13 -18.68
N GLY A 89 14.90 -20.93 -19.19
CA GLY A 89 16.23 -20.69 -19.77
C GLY A 89 16.86 -19.30 -19.62
N THR A 90 16.18 -18.28 -19.11
CA THR A 90 16.75 -16.91 -19.02
C THR A 90 17.06 -16.50 -17.58
N GLY A 91 17.87 -17.32 -16.89
CA GLY A 91 18.09 -17.30 -15.44
C GLY A 91 18.87 -16.14 -14.82
N SER A 92 19.23 -15.07 -15.56
CA SER A 92 20.03 -13.97 -14.99
C SER A 92 19.38 -12.58 -15.11
N LYS A 93 18.67 -12.29 -16.21
CA LYS A 93 17.96 -11.01 -16.38
C LYS A 93 16.58 -10.97 -15.70
N SER A 94 15.89 -12.10 -15.62
CA SER A 94 14.55 -12.16 -14.99
C SER A 94 14.62 -12.03 -13.46
N LEU A 95 15.71 -12.50 -12.86
CA LEU A 95 15.93 -12.48 -11.41
C LEU A 95 16.17 -11.05 -10.88
N SER A 96 16.95 -10.24 -11.61
CA SER A 96 17.17 -8.82 -11.26
C SER A 96 15.93 -7.97 -11.49
N LEU A 97 15.16 -8.27 -12.54
CA LEU A 97 13.88 -7.60 -12.82
C LEU A 97 12.83 -7.91 -11.74
N ARG A 98 12.76 -9.17 -11.28
CA ARG A 98 11.86 -9.60 -10.20
C ARG A 98 12.20 -8.94 -8.87
N ALA A 99 13.47 -8.83 -8.51
CA ALA A 99 13.91 -8.13 -7.31
C ALA A 99 13.54 -6.62 -7.38
N SER A 100 13.77 -5.99 -8.53
CA SER A 100 13.41 -4.59 -8.77
C SER A 100 11.91 -4.35 -8.67
N LEU A 101 11.09 -5.22 -9.27
CA LEU A 101 9.62 -5.15 -9.21
C LEU A 101 9.10 -5.31 -7.78
N ASN A 102 9.66 -6.24 -7.00
CA ASN A 102 9.24 -6.45 -5.62
C ASN A 102 9.58 -5.22 -4.74
N ASN A 103 10.78 -4.66 -4.91
CA ASN A 103 11.17 -3.43 -4.23
C ASN A 103 10.28 -2.24 -4.61
N ALA A 104 9.93 -2.11 -5.90
CA ALA A 104 9.01 -1.07 -6.36
C ALA A 104 7.61 -1.23 -5.75
N GLN A 105 7.10 -2.46 -5.63
CA GLN A 105 5.83 -2.74 -4.95
C GLN A 105 5.86 -2.30 -3.48
N TYR A 106 6.92 -2.60 -2.74
CA TYR A 106 7.06 -2.18 -1.34
C TYR A 106 7.13 -0.66 -1.18
N LEU A 107 7.89 0.02 -2.04
CA LEU A 107 7.99 1.48 -2.01
C LEU A 107 6.62 2.12 -2.27
N ILE A 108 5.89 1.65 -3.27
CA ILE A 108 4.56 2.19 -3.61
C ILE A 108 3.56 1.90 -2.51
N PHE A 109 3.60 0.71 -1.89
CA PHE A 109 2.80 0.42 -0.72
C PHE A 109 3.11 1.40 0.42
N GLY A 110 4.39 1.67 0.68
CA GLY A 110 4.83 2.67 1.67
C GLY A 110 4.30 4.07 1.37
N PHE A 111 4.39 4.53 0.11
CA PHE A 111 3.84 5.82 -0.30
C PHE A 111 2.32 5.89 -0.20
N ASN A 112 1.60 4.80 -0.51
CA ASN A 112 0.16 4.73 -0.40
C ASN A 112 -0.29 4.88 1.06
N ASN A 113 0.42 4.20 1.96
CA ASN A 113 0.17 4.30 3.39
C ASN A 113 0.48 5.71 3.91
N LEU A 114 1.61 6.31 3.50
CA LEU A 114 1.98 7.68 3.84
C LEU A 114 0.94 8.71 3.36
N LEU A 115 0.44 8.55 2.13
CA LEU A 115 -0.61 9.40 1.58
C LEU A 115 -1.93 9.24 2.34
N THR A 116 -2.24 8.01 2.76
CA THR A 116 -3.46 7.73 3.55
C THR A 116 -3.37 8.43 4.90
N ASP A 117 -2.26 8.24 5.61
CA ASP A 117 -2.01 8.84 6.91
C ASP A 117 -1.97 10.37 6.84
N SER A 118 -1.35 10.94 5.81
CA SER A 118 -1.31 12.40 5.61
C SER A 118 -2.71 13.00 5.37
N LEU A 119 -3.61 12.27 4.70
CA LEU A 119 -5.00 12.68 4.53
C LEU A 119 -5.78 12.65 5.85
N PHE A 120 -5.57 11.62 6.67
CA PHE A 120 -6.15 11.55 8.02
C PHE A 120 -5.62 12.68 8.91
N LEU A 121 -4.32 12.96 8.85
CA LEU A 121 -3.69 14.09 9.54
C LEU A 121 -4.28 15.43 9.09
N TYR A 122 -4.45 15.65 7.79
CA TYR A 122 -5.06 16.87 7.25
C TYR A 122 -6.49 17.05 7.75
N ARG A 123 -7.30 15.98 7.76
CA ARG A 123 -8.66 16.02 8.31
C ARG A 123 -8.65 16.32 9.81
N CYS A 124 -7.78 15.67 10.57
CA CYS A 124 -7.62 15.91 12.00
C CYS A 124 -7.20 17.36 12.28
N PHE A 125 -6.29 17.92 11.50
CA PHE A 125 -5.83 19.31 11.62
C PHE A 125 -6.99 20.31 11.43
N ILE A 126 -7.84 20.09 10.43
CA ILE A 126 -9.01 20.92 10.19
C ILE A 126 -10.03 20.79 11.33
N THR A 127 -10.30 19.56 11.81
CA THR A 127 -11.27 19.33 12.89
C THR A 127 -10.84 19.98 14.20
N TRP A 128 -9.54 20.03 14.49
CA TRP A 128 -8.98 20.66 15.69
C TRP A 128 -8.73 22.17 15.55
N GLY A 129 -9.30 22.83 14.54
CA GLY A 129 -9.20 24.28 14.37
C GLY A 129 -7.76 24.77 14.13
N CYS A 130 -6.98 24.01 13.34
CA CYS A 130 -5.58 24.33 12.99
C CYS A 130 -4.60 24.33 14.18
N GLN A 131 -4.91 23.64 15.28
CA GLN A 131 -3.98 23.49 16.39
C GLN A 131 -2.92 22.40 16.11
N TRP A 132 -1.68 22.82 15.87
CA TRP A 132 -0.56 21.93 15.52
C TRP A 132 -0.21 20.90 16.60
N LYS A 133 -0.48 21.18 17.88
CA LYS A 133 -0.12 20.30 19.01
C LYS A 133 -0.78 18.91 18.91
N ALA A 134 -2.00 18.83 18.39
CA ALA A 134 -2.71 17.55 18.21
C ALA A 134 -2.19 16.73 17.02
N VAL A 135 -1.51 17.37 16.07
CA VAL A 135 -1.03 16.77 14.81
C VAL A 135 0.41 16.29 14.89
N VAL A 136 1.23 16.92 15.74
CA VAL A 136 2.65 16.57 15.90
C VAL A 136 2.84 15.12 16.34
N LEU A 137 2.03 14.64 17.30
CA LEU A 137 2.15 13.28 17.81
C LEU A 137 1.90 12.23 16.71
N PRO A 138 0.72 12.17 16.06
CA PRO A 138 0.50 11.20 14.97
C PRO A 138 1.42 11.45 13.78
N GLY A 139 1.77 12.70 13.46
CA GLY A 139 2.74 13.01 12.39
C GLY A 139 4.12 12.41 12.64
N SER A 140 4.62 12.48 13.88
CA SER A 140 5.90 11.88 14.25
C SER A 140 5.90 10.35 14.16
N LEU A 141 4.79 9.70 14.53
CA LEU A 141 4.64 8.24 14.39
C LEU A 141 4.62 7.81 12.91
N VAL A 142 3.93 8.55 12.04
CA VAL A 142 3.90 8.25 10.60
C VAL A 142 5.29 8.35 9.98
N ILE A 143 6.02 9.43 10.29
CA ILE A 143 7.40 9.63 9.80
C ILE A 143 8.32 8.51 10.32
N LEU A 144 8.19 8.15 11.59
CA LEU A 144 8.97 7.05 12.18
C LEU A 144 8.67 5.72 11.49
N THR A 145 7.40 5.43 11.21
CA THR A 145 6.97 4.20 10.51
C THR A 145 7.54 4.13 9.10
N PHE A 146 7.49 5.25 8.37
CA PHE A 146 8.05 5.34 7.03
C PHE A 146 9.58 5.18 7.03
N ALA A 147 10.27 5.84 7.97
CA ALA A 147 11.72 5.72 8.12
C ALA A 147 12.15 4.28 8.44
N ILE A 148 11.47 3.61 9.37
CA ILE A 148 11.72 2.19 9.69
C ILE A 148 11.48 1.31 8.46
N GLY A 149 10.38 1.54 7.73
CA GLY A 149 10.08 0.82 6.49
C GLY A 149 11.17 0.97 5.43
N CYS A 150 11.68 2.18 5.21
CA CYS A 150 12.77 2.43 4.26
C CYS A 150 14.08 1.77 4.70
N ILE A 151 14.42 1.81 5.99
CA ILE A 151 15.65 1.19 6.51
C ILE A 151 15.61 -0.34 6.32
N ILE A 152 14.47 -0.99 6.58
CA ILE A 152 14.32 -2.44 6.38
C ILE A 152 14.56 -2.83 4.92
N ILE A 153 14.02 -2.05 3.97
CA ILE A 153 14.22 -2.31 2.52
C ILE A 153 15.70 -2.23 2.13
N VAL A 154 16.47 -1.32 2.76
CA VAL A 154 17.88 -1.10 2.44
C VAL A 154 18.80 -2.12 3.11
N VAL A 155 18.48 -2.55 4.33
CA VAL A 155 19.39 -3.36 5.16
C VAL A 155 19.26 -4.86 4.87
N ASP A 156 18.05 -5.41 4.75
CA ASP A 156 17.90 -6.82 4.37
C ASP A 156 16.46 -7.17 3.89
N PRO A 157 16.24 -7.41 2.59
CA PRO A 157 14.91 -7.73 2.05
C PRO A 157 14.48 -9.18 2.33
N SER A 158 15.35 -10.01 2.89
CA SER A 158 15.13 -11.46 3.04
C SER A 158 14.41 -11.85 4.33
N ASP A 159 14.39 -10.97 5.34
CA ASP A 159 13.86 -11.29 6.66
C ASP A 159 12.36 -10.95 6.78
N THR A 160 11.52 -11.94 6.45
CA THR A 160 10.04 -11.83 6.48
C THR A 160 9.46 -11.44 7.84
N THR A 161 10.23 -11.59 8.92
CA THR A 161 9.86 -11.20 10.28
C THR A 161 9.86 -9.68 10.46
N LEU A 162 10.79 -8.98 9.81
CA LEU A 162 10.91 -7.51 9.88
C LEU A 162 9.79 -6.80 9.09
N ILE A 163 9.23 -7.44 8.07
CA ILE A 163 8.08 -6.92 7.29
C ILE A 163 6.80 -6.77 8.15
N ARG A 164 6.67 -7.54 9.24
CA ARG A 164 5.49 -7.45 10.12
C ARG A 164 5.47 -6.19 10.97
N ILE A 165 6.64 -5.63 11.30
CA ILE A 165 6.79 -4.44 12.15
C ILE A 165 6.07 -3.21 11.57
N PRO A 166 6.29 -2.80 10.31
CA PRO A 166 5.59 -1.64 9.75
C PRO A 166 4.08 -1.84 9.68
N PHE A 167 3.59 -3.08 9.57
CA PHE A 167 2.15 -3.37 9.61
C PHE A 167 1.55 -3.12 10.99
N VAL A 168 2.22 -3.61 12.04
CA VAL A 168 1.78 -3.39 13.44
C VAL A 168 1.84 -1.90 13.79
N VAL A 169 2.93 -1.21 13.44
CA VAL A 169 3.08 0.22 13.73
C VAL A 169 2.07 1.06 12.92
N ALA A 170 1.80 0.70 11.66
CA ALA A 170 0.74 1.34 10.88
C ALA A 170 -0.65 1.11 11.49
N ALA A 171 -0.93 -0.10 11.98
CA ALA A 171 -2.20 -0.39 12.66
C ALA A 171 -2.35 0.44 13.95
N VAL A 172 -1.28 0.56 14.75
CA VAL A 172 -1.28 1.40 15.95
C VAL A 172 -1.47 2.87 15.60
N THR A 173 -0.78 3.37 14.58
CA THR A 173 -0.90 4.75 14.11
C THR A 173 -2.32 5.06 13.64
N ASN A 174 -2.91 4.16 12.87
CA ASN A 174 -4.31 4.27 12.42
C ASN A 174 -5.29 4.24 13.60
N LEU A 175 -5.07 3.38 14.59
CA LEU A 175 -5.91 3.29 15.78
C LEU A 175 -5.84 4.58 16.62
N VAL A 176 -4.65 5.15 16.77
CA VAL A 176 -4.44 6.45 17.44
C VAL A 176 -5.14 7.58 16.67
N LEU A 177 -5.05 7.60 15.33
CA LEU A 177 -5.73 8.59 14.49
C LEU A 177 -7.26 8.49 14.59
N VAL A 178 -7.81 7.27 14.53
CA VAL A 178 -9.25 7.03 14.70
C VAL A 178 -9.71 7.46 16.09
N THR A 179 -8.92 7.15 17.12
CA THR A 179 -9.22 7.53 18.50
C THR A 179 -9.23 9.06 18.64
N LEU A 180 -8.18 9.75 18.18
CA LEU A 180 -8.09 11.21 18.22
C LEU A 180 -9.21 11.92 17.45
N THR A 181 -9.60 11.38 16.28
CA THR A 181 -10.71 11.93 15.50
C THR A 181 -12.06 11.71 16.18
N ALA A 182 -12.28 10.56 16.82
CA ALA A 182 -13.48 10.30 17.63
C ALA A 182 -13.58 11.21 18.86
N TYR A 183 -12.47 11.45 19.57
CA TYR A 183 -12.43 12.35 20.73
C TYR A 183 -12.53 13.84 20.38
N ALA A 184 -12.31 14.22 19.12
CA ALA A 184 -12.46 15.61 18.66
C ALA A 184 -13.92 16.05 18.53
N VAL A 185 -14.82 15.11 18.20
CA VAL A 185 -16.26 15.36 17.98
C VAL A 185 -16.94 16.06 19.17
N PRO A 186 -16.68 15.71 20.45
CA PRO A 186 -17.31 16.41 21.58
C PRO A 186 -16.81 17.85 21.84
N PHE A 187 -15.69 18.27 21.27
CA PHE A 187 -15.11 19.62 21.50
C PHE A 187 -15.63 20.70 20.54
N VAL A 188 -16.35 20.33 19.49
CA VAL A 188 -17.06 21.29 18.61
C VAL A 188 -18.47 21.51 19.16
N LYS A 189 -18.57 22.29 20.24
CA LYS A 189 -19.82 22.89 20.72
C LYS A 189 -19.61 24.37 20.99
#